data_AF-A0A117LSV2-F1
#
_entry.id   AF-A0A117LSV2-F1
#
_cell.length_a   1.000
_cell.length_b   1.000
_cell.length_c   1.000
_cell.angle_alpha   90.00
_cell.angle_beta   90.00
_cell.angle_gamma   90.00
#
_symmetry.space_group_name_H-M   'P 1'
#
loop_
_entity.id
_entity.type
_entity.pdbx_description
1 polymer ?
#
loop_
_entity_poly.entity_id
_entity_poly.type
_entity_poly.pdbx_seq_one_letter_code
_entity_poly.pdbx_strand_id
1 'polypeptide(L)'
;MTCWEAIVALPNDLFYNTGIATYIWVLSNKKAPHRKGKVQLINANGMYEKRRKSLGNKRNDIPRHYIDEITRIYGDFKENEFSKIFDNEKFGYAKIVVERPLLGKDGKPVLKKGEKQPDVSLRDTENVPLTEDIGTYFAREVLPFAPDAWIDKNKTKIGYEIPFTRYFYKYTPPKPSSEIMAEILEIEKELDGALKAVFE
;
A
#
# COMPACT_ATOMS: atom_id res chain seq x y z
N MET A 1 -21.94 -4.54 -2.07
CA MET A 1 -21.71 -4.70 -0.61
C MET A 1 -20.37 -5.39 -0.41
N THR A 2 -19.34 -4.65 0.00
CA THR A 2 -18.01 -5.20 0.27
C THR A 2 -17.97 -5.87 1.64
N CYS A 3 -17.56 -7.14 1.68
CA CYS A 3 -17.50 -7.97 2.90
C CYS A 3 -16.28 -7.68 3.80
N TRP A 4 -15.41 -6.73 3.41
CA TRP A 4 -14.12 -6.49 4.06
C TRP A 4 -14.27 -5.71 5.35
N GLU A 5 -13.90 -6.28 6.48
CA GLU A 5 -14.08 -5.63 7.78
C GLU A 5 -12.77 -5.09 8.34
N ALA A 6 -11.71 -5.90 8.30
CA ALA A 6 -10.39 -5.47 8.75
C ALA A 6 -9.25 -6.17 8.01
N ILE A 7 -8.09 -5.52 7.96
CA ILE A 7 -6.83 -6.11 7.51
C ILE A 7 -5.80 -5.87 8.60
N VAL A 8 -5.17 -6.96 9.06
CA VAL A 8 -4.12 -6.91 10.09
C VAL A 8 -2.80 -7.27 9.45
N ALA A 9 -1.86 -6.32 9.38
CA ALA A 9 -0.48 -6.59 9.01
C ALA A 9 0.26 -7.19 10.19
N LEU A 10 0.82 -8.38 9.99
CA LEU A 10 1.57 -9.10 11.01
C LEU A 10 3.07 -8.88 10.86
N PRO A 11 3.84 -9.09 11.95
CA PRO A 11 5.30 -9.10 11.91
C PRO A 11 5.85 -9.96 10.76
N ASN A 12 6.98 -9.54 10.20
CA ASN A 12 7.74 -10.39 9.26
C ASN A 12 8.37 -11.57 10.01
N ASP A 13 8.88 -12.54 9.27
CA ASP A 13 9.64 -13.68 9.82
C ASP A 13 8.86 -14.51 10.86
N LEU A 14 7.54 -14.59 10.70
CA LEU A 14 6.66 -15.42 11.54
C LEU A 14 6.61 -16.88 11.10
N PHE A 15 6.92 -17.17 9.84
CA PHE A 15 6.78 -18.51 9.26
C PHE A 15 8.14 -19.07 8.84
N TYR A 16 8.29 -20.39 8.98
CA TYR A 16 9.57 -21.07 8.76
C TYR A 16 10.10 -20.91 7.33
N ASN A 17 9.20 -20.93 6.35
CA ASN A 17 9.53 -21.02 4.92
C ASN A 17 9.66 -19.66 4.23
N THR A 18 9.26 -18.55 4.87
CA THR A 18 9.18 -17.25 4.19
C THR A 18 9.31 -16.09 5.18
N GLY A 19 10.06 -15.06 4.77
CA GLY A 19 10.15 -13.76 5.45
C GLY A 19 9.19 -12.71 4.88
N ILE A 20 8.23 -13.12 4.04
CA ILE A 20 7.28 -12.21 3.40
C ILE A 20 6.32 -11.62 4.45
N ALA A 21 5.97 -10.34 4.25
CA ALA A 21 4.96 -9.66 5.05
C ALA A 21 3.62 -10.40 4.98
N THR A 22 3.07 -10.73 6.14
CA THR A 22 1.82 -11.49 6.24
C THR A 22 0.68 -10.59 6.66
N TYR A 23 -0.50 -10.83 6.09
CA TYR A 23 -1.72 -10.11 6.41
C TYR A 23 -2.84 -11.08 6.77
N ILE A 24 -3.62 -10.76 7.80
CA ILE A 24 -4.88 -11.43 8.09
C ILE A 24 -6.02 -10.57 7.55
N TRP A 25 -6.89 -11.18 6.75
CA TRP A 25 -8.09 -10.55 6.22
C TRP A 25 -9.31 -11.01 7.02
N VAL A 26 -10.00 -10.07 7.66
CA VAL A 26 -11.24 -10.33 8.37
C VAL A 26 -12.41 -9.94 7.47
N LEU A 27 -13.17 -10.94 7.06
CA LEU A 27 -14.31 -10.79 6.17
C LEU A 27 -15.61 -11.14 6.90
N SER A 28 -16.59 -10.25 6.84
CA SER A 28 -17.91 -10.45 7.45
C SER A 28 -19.02 -9.89 6.58
N ASN A 29 -20.05 -10.70 6.38
CA ASN A 29 -21.31 -10.28 5.75
C ASN A 29 -22.32 -9.71 6.77
N LYS A 30 -22.06 -9.87 8.08
CA LYS A 30 -22.92 -9.43 9.18
C LYS A 30 -22.18 -8.47 10.10
N LYS A 31 -21.91 -7.28 9.56
CA LYS A 31 -21.21 -6.22 10.31
C LYS A 31 -22.12 -5.52 11.30
N ALA A 32 -21.58 -5.20 12.48
CA ALA A 32 -22.21 -4.29 13.42
C ALA A 32 -22.50 -2.93 12.75
N PRO A 33 -23.58 -2.21 13.13
CA PRO A 33 -23.99 -0.98 12.44
C PRO A 33 -22.86 0.06 12.29
N HIS A 34 -22.04 0.24 13.34
CA HIS A 34 -20.93 1.20 13.34
C HIS A 34 -19.76 0.82 12.42
N ARG A 35 -19.69 -0.43 11.94
CA ARG A 35 -18.64 -0.94 11.01
C ARG A 35 -19.10 -1.01 9.55
N LYS A 36 -20.39 -0.80 9.29
CA LYS A 36 -20.92 -0.88 7.92
C LYS A 36 -20.30 0.21 7.06
N GLY A 37 -19.86 -0.17 5.86
CA GLY A 37 -19.20 0.75 4.92
C GLY A 37 -17.77 1.15 5.30
N LYS A 38 -17.21 0.58 6.38
CA LYS A 38 -15.85 0.89 6.85
C LYS A 38 -14.94 -0.34 6.82
N VAL A 39 -13.64 -0.08 6.67
CA VAL A 39 -12.54 -1.03 6.84
C VAL A 39 -11.59 -0.51 7.90
N GLN A 40 -11.19 -1.38 8.82
CA GLN A 40 -10.13 -1.11 9.79
C GLN A 40 -8.80 -1.70 9.31
N LEU A 41 -7.78 -0.87 9.16
CA LEU A 41 -6.42 -1.33 8.94
C LEU A 41 -5.70 -1.37 10.29
N ILE A 42 -5.04 -2.48 10.61
CA ILE A 42 -4.31 -2.69 11.87
C ILE A 42 -2.87 -3.07 11.57
N ASN A 43 -1.92 -2.24 11.95
CA ASN A 43 -0.50 -2.51 11.80
C ASN A 43 0.07 -3.12 13.09
N ALA A 44 0.23 -4.44 13.08
CA ALA A 44 0.83 -5.21 14.17
C ALA A 44 2.28 -5.60 13.88
N ASN A 45 2.96 -4.99 12.89
CA ASN A 45 4.32 -5.38 12.50
C ASN A 45 5.35 -5.35 13.66
N GLY A 46 5.13 -4.47 14.64
CA GLY A 46 5.99 -4.34 15.83
C GLY A 46 5.59 -5.25 17.01
N MET A 47 4.49 -5.99 16.92
CA MET A 47 3.93 -6.78 18.01
C MET A 47 4.48 -8.21 17.99
N TYR A 48 5.76 -8.35 18.30
CA TYR A 48 6.45 -9.64 18.34
C TYR A 48 7.56 -9.70 19.38
N GLU A 49 7.97 -10.92 19.69
CA GLU A 49 9.22 -11.21 20.41
C GLU A 49 10.17 -11.98 19.49
N LYS A 50 11.45 -11.60 19.54
CA LYS A 50 12.50 -12.33 18.82
C LYS A 50 12.74 -13.68 19.49
N ARG A 51 12.84 -14.73 18.68
CA ARG A 51 13.19 -16.07 19.13
C ARG A 51 14.66 -16.11 19.53
N ARG A 52 14.94 -16.83 20.63
CA ARG A 52 16.33 -17.16 21.03
C ARG A 52 17.04 -18.00 19.97
N LYS A 53 16.32 -18.93 19.35
CA LYS A 53 16.80 -19.77 18.24
C LYS A 53 15.84 -19.68 17.08
N SER A 54 16.34 -19.16 15.96
CA SER A 54 15.61 -19.10 14.70
C SER A 54 15.36 -20.49 14.15
N LEU A 55 14.23 -20.64 13.46
CA LEU A 55 13.83 -21.86 12.78
C LEU A 55 13.66 -21.52 11.29
N GLY A 56 14.71 -21.73 10.50
CA GLY A 56 14.74 -21.26 9.12
C GLY A 56 14.57 -19.73 9.05
N ASN A 57 13.58 -19.27 8.30
CA ASN A 57 13.22 -17.85 8.23
C ASN A 57 12.37 -17.39 9.43
N LYS A 58 11.85 -18.31 10.26
CA LYS A 58 11.08 -17.92 11.44
C LYS A 58 12.00 -17.39 12.53
N ARG A 59 11.93 -16.08 12.77
CA ARG A 59 12.70 -15.35 13.77
C ARG A 59 11.83 -14.73 14.86
N ASN A 60 10.55 -14.56 14.60
CA ASN A 60 9.63 -13.84 15.47
C ASN A 60 8.47 -14.75 15.91
N ASP A 61 8.00 -14.54 17.14
CA ASP A 61 6.78 -15.12 17.68
C ASP A 61 5.84 -14.00 18.16
N ILE A 62 4.53 -14.25 18.11
CA ILE A 62 3.51 -13.36 18.68
C ILE A 62 3.06 -13.99 20.00
N PRO A 63 3.62 -13.59 21.15
CA PRO A 63 3.16 -14.04 22.46
C PRO A 63 1.70 -13.65 22.72
N ARG A 64 1.09 -14.30 23.72
CA ARG A 64 -0.35 -14.17 23.99
C ARG A 64 -0.78 -12.73 24.27
N HIS A 65 0.02 -11.95 24.98
CA HIS A 65 -0.32 -10.55 25.28
C HIS A 65 -0.45 -9.69 24.02
N TYR A 66 0.38 -9.91 23.00
CA TYR A 66 0.25 -9.22 21.71
C TYR A 66 -0.97 -9.72 20.92
N ILE A 67 -1.31 -11.01 21.00
CA ILE A 67 -2.54 -11.54 20.40
C ILE A 67 -3.77 -10.87 21.03
N ASP A 68 -3.79 -10.76 22.36
CA ASP A 68 -4.88 -10.13 23.10
C ASP A 68 -4.95 -8.63 22.80
N GLU A 69 -3.81 -7.96 22.67
CA GLU A 69 -3.74 -6.56 22.25
C GLU A 69 -4.26 -6.33 20.83
N ILE A 70 -3.84 -7.12 19.84
CA ILE A 70 -4.34 -7.05 18.46
C ILE A 70 -5.86 -7.28 18.45
N THR A 71 -6.34 -8.27 19.21
CA THR A 71 -7.76 -8.58 19.34
C THR A 71 -8.54 -7.42 19.95
N ARG A 72 -8.00 -6.78 20.99
CA ARG A 72 -8.56 -5.58 21.60
C ARG A 72 -8.61 -4.41 20.62
N ILE A 73 -7.51 -4.13 19.92
CA ILE A 73 -7.45 -3.05 18.92
C ILE A 73 -8.49 -3.27 17.83
N TYR A 74 -8.61 -4.51 17.34
CA TYR A 74 -9.67 -4.88 16.41
C TYR A 74 -11.04 -4.60 17.04
N GLY A 75 -11.34 -5.14 18.23
CA GLY A 75 -12.63 -5.00 18.91
C GLY A 75 -13.05 -3.54 19.18
N ASP A 76 -12.13 -2.73 19.72
CA ASP A 76 -12.35 -1.34 20.10
C ASP A 76 -12.75 -0.44 18.94
N PHE A 77 -12.36 -0.81 17.70
CA PHE A 77 -12.69 -0.07 16.48
C PHE A 77 -12.44 1.44 16.59
N LYS A 78 -11.27 1.80 17.12
CA LYS A 78 -10.90 3.20 17.37
C LYS A 78 -9.58 3.53 16.70
N GLU A 79 -9.51 4.71 16.08
CA GLU A 79 -8.28 5.18 15.46
C GLU A 79 -7.18 5.47 16.49
N ASN A 80 -5.97 5.03 16.17
CA ASN A 80 -4.75 5.30 16.92
C ASN A 80 -3.53 5.15 15.97
N GLU A 81 -2.34 4.89 16.51
CA GLU A 81 -1.14 4.69 15.68
C GLU A 81 -1.08 3.32 15.00
N PHE A 82 -1.69 2.30 15.60
CA PHE A 82 -1.77 0.93 15.09
C PHE A 82 -3.05 0.70 14.29
N SER A 83 -4.12 1.45 14.55
CA SER A 83 -5.41 1.29 13.87
C SER A 83 -5.83 2.54 13.12
N LYS A 84 -6.16 2.38 11.83
CA LYS A 84 -6.72 3.42 10.98
C LYS A 84 -8.05 2.94 10.41
N ILE A 85 -9.06 3.80 10.35
CA ILE A 85 -10.40 3.43 9.89
C ILE A 85 -10.74 4.27 8.67
N PHE A 86 -11.13 3.60 7.60
CA PHE A 86 -11.44 4.23 6.33
C PHE A 86 -12.80 3.78 5.82
N ASP A 87 -13.43 4.62 5.02
CA ASP A 87 -14.61 4.22 4.27
C ASP A 87 -14.21 3.30 3.10
N ASN A 88 -15.04 2.31 2.80
CA ASN A 88 -14.74 1.27 1.81
C ASN A 88 -14.48 1.85 0.41
N GLU A 89 -15.16 2.96 0.08
CA GLU A 89 -15.07 3.62 -1.21
C GLU A 89 -13.68 4.23 -1.46
N LYS A 90 -12.94 4.57 -0.39
CA LYS A 90 -11.59 5.14 -0.47
C LYS A 90 -10.59 4.23 -1.18
N PHE A 91 -10.80 2.92 -1.10
CA PHE A 91 -9.92 1.92 -1.71
C PHE A 91 -10.36 1.51 -3.10
N GLY A 92 -11.56 1.92 -3.53
CA GLY A 92 -12.05 1.62 -4.85
C GLY A 92 -11.56 2.63 -5.87
N TYR A 93 -11.31 2.15 -7.09
CA TYR A 93 -11.03 3.00 -8.23
C TYR A 93 -11.71 2.47 -9.49
N ALA A 94 -12.07 3.35 -10.41
CA ALA A 94 -12.39 3.02 -11.77
C ALA A 94 -11.09 2.99 -12.58
N LYS A 95 -10.68 1.80 -13.03
CA LYS A 95 -9.62 1.63 -14.01
C LYS A 95 -10.18 1.97 -15.39
N ILE A 96 -9.94 3.19 -15.85
CA ILE A 96 -10.38 3.65 -17.17
C ILE A 96 -9.35 3.24 -18.22
N VAL A 97 -9.83 2.89 -19.41
CA VAL A 97 -8.97 2.67 -20.57
C VAL A 97 -8.98 3.94 -21.40
N VAL A 98 -7.79 4.53 -21.54
CA VAL A 98 -7.57 5.73 -22.33
C VAL A 98 -7.12 5.28 -23.71
N GLU A 99 -7.97 5.51 -24.71
CA GLU A 99 -7.67 5.22 -26.10
C GLU A 99 -7.21 6.50 -26.79
N ARG A 100 -6.27 6.35 -27.72
CA ARG A 100 -5.81 7.41 -28.61
C ARG A 100 -6.00 6.98 -30.06
N PRO A 101 -6.20 7.91 -31.00
CA PRO A 101 -6.52 7.55 -32.37
C PRO A 101 -5.28 6.99 -33.09
N LEU A 102 -5.49 5.93 -33.86
CA LEU A 102 -4.54 5.49 -34.87
C LEU A 102 -4.44 6.56 -35.94
N LEU A 103 -3.23 7.08 -36.17
CA LEU A 103 -2.99 8.09 -37.19
C LEU A 103 -2.50 7.44 -38.49
N GLY A 104 -3.05 7.89 -39.62
CA GLY A 104 -2.58 7.54 -40.94
C GLY A 104 -1.25 8.22 -41.29
N LYS A 105 -0.70 7.92 -42.47
CA LYS A 105 0.53 8.57 -42.97
C LYS A 105 0.38 10.08 -43.18
N ASP A 106 -0.85 10.56 -43.29
CA ASP A 106 -1.23 11.98 -43.41
C ASP A 106 -1.40 12.67 -42.05
N GLY A 107 -1.16 11.98 -40.94
CA GLY A 107 -1.34 12.49 -39.58
C GLY A 107 -2.81 12.61 -39.15
N LYS A 108 -3.77 12.10 -39.93
CA LYS A 108 -5.19 12.15 -39.59
C LYS A 108 -5.66 10.85 -38.92
N PRO A 109 -6.65 10.91 -38.02
CA PRO A 109 -7.23 9.71 -37.43
C PRO A 109 -7.81 8.77 -38.49
N VAL A 110 -7.43 7.51 -38.43
CA VAL A 110 -8.02 6.43 -39.23
C VAL A 110 -9.43 6.17 -38.72
N LEU A 111 -10.42 6.30 -39.61
CA LEU A 111 -11.83 6.05 -39.30
C LEU A 111 -12.28 4.72 -39.93
N LYS A 112 -13.04 3.93 -39.17
CA LYS A 112 -13.74 2.74 -39.70
C LYS A 112 -15.21 2.89 -39.35
N LYS A 113 -16.10 2.84 -40.35
CA LYS A 113 -17.53 3.09 -40.19
C LYS A 113 -17.87 4.42 -39.46
N GLY A 114 -17.03 5.45 -39.66
CA GLY A 114 -17.18 6.76 -39.01
C GLY A 114 -16.58 6.87 -37.60
N GLU A 115 -16.10 5.77 -37.01
CA GLU A 115 -15.50 5.78 -35.66
C GLU A 115 -13.98 5.80 -35.71
N LYS A 116 -13.36 6.62 -34.85
CA LYS A 116 -11.90 6.66 -34.65
C LYS A 116 -11.40 5.28 -34.22
N GLN A 117 -10.42 4.75 -34.93
CA GLN A 117 -9.81 3.49 -34.55
C GLN A 117 -8.77 3.73 -33.45
N PRO A 118 -8.77 2.92 -32.38
CA PRO A 118 -7.77 3.05 -31.32
C PRO A 118 -6.41 2.56 -31.80
N ASP A 119 -5.36 3.29 -31.46
CA ASP A 119 -3.99 2.81 -31.56
C ASP A 119 -3.64 1.99 -30.31
N VAL A 120 -3.45 0.68 -30.49
CA VAL A 120 -3.14 -0.22 -29.38
C VAL A 120 -1.79 0.09 -28.74
N SER A 121 -0.85 0.68 -29.50
CA SER A 121 0.49 1.04 -28.98
C SER A 121 0.48 2.29 -28.09
N LEU A 122 -0.54 3.14 -28.23
CA LEU A 122 -0.72 4.37 -27.47
C LEU A 122 -1.82 4.26 -26.40
N ARG A 123 -2.42 3.08 -26.26
CA ARG A 123 -3.44 2.81 -25.24
C ARG A 123 -2.79 2.84 -23.86
N ASP A 124 -3.47 3.50 -22.93
CA ASP A 124 -3.06 3.54 -21.53
C ASP A 124 -4.23 3.22 -20.59
N THR A 125 -3.92 3.09 -19.30
CA THR A 125 -4.92 2.92 -18.25
C THR A 125 -4.64 3.84 -17.08
N GLU A 126 -5.70 4.49 -16.61
CA GLU A 126 -5.65 5.38 -15.45
C GLU A 126 -6.56 4.84 -14.34
N ASN A 127 -6.17 5.06 -13.09
CA ASN A 127 -6.95 4.66 -11.93
C ASN A 127 -7.60 5.90 -11.30
N VAL A 128 -8.90 6.09 -11.53
CA VAL A 128 -9.65 7.21 -10.96
C VAL A 128 -10.30 6.78 -9.65
N PRO A 129 -10.07 7.45 -8.50
CA PRO A 129 -10.75 7.12 -7.25
C PRO A 129 -12.28 7.13 -7.41
N LEU A 130 -12.99 6.18 -6.79
CA LEU A 130 -14.47 6.13 -6.87
C LEU A 130 -15.16 7.36 -6.25
N THR A 131 -14.44 8.12 -5.43
CA THR A 131 -14.93 9.36 -4.82
C THR A 131 -14.88 10.56 -5.76
N GLU A 132 -14.31 10.43 -6.95
CA GLU A 132 -14.15 11.50 -7.93
C GLU A 132 -14.88 11.17 -9.24
N ASP A 133 -15.41 12.20 -9.90
CA ASP A 133 -16.00 12.05 -11.23
C ASP A 133 -14.92 11.78 -12.29
N ILE A 134 -15.15 10.74 -13.10
CA ILE A 134 -14.21 10.30 -14.14
C ILE A 134 -13.98 11.41 -15.19
N GLY A 135 -15.03 12.14 -15.58
CA GLY A 135 -14.91 13.20 -16.59
C GLY A 135 -14.03 14.35 -16.10
N THR A 136 -14.21 14.73 -14.84
CA THR A 136 -13.42 15.77 -14.18
C THR A 136 -11.95 15.39 -14.05
N TYR A 137 -11.66 14.16 -13.58
CA TYR A 137 -10.30 13.64 -13.52
C TYR A 137 -9.65 13.60 -14.91
N PHE A 138 -10.37 13.07 -15.91
CA PHE A 138 -9.87 12.92 -17.28
C PHE A 138 -9.52 14.27 -17.92
N ALA A 139 -10.34 15.30 -17.68
CA ALA A 139 -10.09 16.64 -18.18
C ALA A 139 -8.87 17.32 -17.51
N ARG A 140 -8.60 17.00 -16.24
CA ARG A 140 -7.49 17.58 -15.47
C ARG A 140 -6.16 16.87 -15.72
N GLU A 141 -6.16 15.54 -15.72
CA GLU A 141 -4.93 14.74 -15.70
C GLU A 141 -4.57 14.14 -17.06
N VAL A 142 -5.54 13.92 -17.97
CA VAL A 142 -5.27 13.24 -19.25
C VAL A 142 -5.29 14.20 -20.42
N LEU A 143 -6.36 14.98 -20.60
CA LEU A 143 -6.53 15.84 -21.78
C LEU A 143 -5.41 16.90 -21.98
N PRO A 144 -4.77 17.47 -20.94
CA PRO A 144 -3.66 18.41 -21.15
C PRO A 144 -2.43 17.77 -21.81
N PHE A 145 -2.24 16.45 -21.64
CA PHE A 145 -1.12 15.71 -22.21
C PHE A 145 -1.51 14.91 -23.46
N ALA A 146 -2.78 14.50 -23.56
CA ALA A 146 -3.34 13.77 -24.70
C ALA A 146 -4.71 14.35 -25.13
N PRO A 147 -4.74 15.47 -25.88
CA PRO A 147 -5.99 16.16 -26.24
C PRO A 147 -6.90 15.35 -27.17
N ASP A 148 -6.35 14.36 -27.87
CA ASP A 148 -7.06 13.50 -28.82
C ASP A 148 -7.63 12.22 -28.20
N ALA A 149 -7.38 12.00 -26.90
CA ALA A 149 -7.77 10.80 -26.19
C ALA A 149 -9.27 10.74 -25.86
N TRP A 150 -9.78 9.53 -25.70
CA TRP A 150 -11.12 9.27 -25.18
C TRP A 150 -11.15 8.06 -24.27
N ILE A 151 -12.20 7.96 -23.45
CA ILE A 151 -12.39 6.83 -22.52
C ILE A 151 -13.18 5.73 -23.21
N ASP A 152 -12.66 4.51 -23.21
CA ASP A 152 -13.42 3.31 -23.54
C ASP A 152 -14.22 2.83 -22.31
N LYS A 153 -15.49 3.24 -22.25
CA LYS A 153 -16.40 2.89 -21.15
C LYS A 153 -16.68 1.39 -21.05
N ASN A 154 -16.60 0.64 -22.16
CA ASN A 154 -16.87 -0.80 -22.16
C ASN A 154 -15.71 -1.59 -21.53
N LYS A 155 -14.49 -1.06 -21.61
CA LYS A 155 -13.30 -1.66 -21.00
C LYS A 155 -12.99 -1.14 -19.60
N THR A 156 -13.72 -0.12 -19.15
CA THR A 156 -13.57 0.44 -17.80
C THR A 156 -14.00 -0.58 -16.75
N LYS A 157 -13.15 -0.81 -15.73
CA LYS A 157 -13.40 -1.81 -14.68
C LYS A 157 -13.26 -1.20 -13.30
N ILE A 158 -14.07 -1.66 -12.35
CA ILE A 158 -13.89 -1.28 -10.95
C ILE A 158 -12.83 -2.19 -10.32
N GLY A 159 -11.81 -1.57 -9.74
CA GLY A 159 -10.77 -2.23 -8.96
C GLY A 159 -10.78 -1.76 -7.52
N TYR A 160 -10.06 -2.49 -6.67
CA TYR A 160 -9.82 -2.09 -5.28
C TYR A 160 -8.33 -2.27 -4.98
N GLU A 161 -7.71 -1.27 -4.38
CA GLU A 161 -6.31 -1.29 -3.96
C GLU A 161 -6.19 -0.73 -2.55
N ILE A 162 -5.40 -1.41 -1.73
CA ILE A 162 -5.10 -0.99 -0.36
C ILE A 162 -3.59 -0.83 -0.24
N PRO A 163 -3.07 0.39 -0.41
CA PRO A 163 -1.65 0.66 -0.21
C PRO A 163 -1.33 0.71 1.29
N PHE A 164 -1.43 -0.43 1.97
CA PHE A 164 -1.38 -0.54 3.43
C PHE A 164 -0.18 0.22 4.03
N THR A 165 1.01 0.02 3.47
CA THR A 165 2.25 0.65 3.92
C THR A 165 2.20 2.18 3.88
N ARG A 166 1.49 2.80 2.92
CA ARG A 166 1.36 4.25 2.82
C ARG A 166 0.61 4.85 4.01
N TYR A 167 -0.38 4.15 4.57
CA TYR A 167 -1.18 4.68 5.68
C TYR A 167 -0.48 4.65 7.03
N PHE A 168 0.56 3.81 7.18
CA PHE A 168 1.36 3.70 8.39
C PHE A 168 2.79 4.23 8.21
N TYR A 169 3.09 4.83 7.06
CA TYR A 169 4.38 5.44 6.82
C TYR A 169 4.54 6.68 7.71
N LYS A 170 5.55 6.67 8.57
CA LYS A 170 6.03 7.84 9.31
C LYS A 170 7.33 8.28 8.65
N TYR A 171 7.35 9.49 8.10
CA TYR A 171 8.57 10.05 7.51
C TYR A 171 9.61 10.26 8.61
N THR A 172 10.77 9.64 8.46
CA THR A 172 11.93 9.88 9.32
C THR A 172 12.98 10.59 8.47
N PRO A 173 13.28 11.87 8.76
CA PRO A 173 14.34 12.55 8.04
C PRO A 173 15.67 11.81 8.28
N PRO A 174 16.53 11.68 7.26
CA PRO A 174 17.85 11.11 7.46
C PRO A 174 18.63 11.96 8.47
N LYS A 175 19.39 11.30 9.35
CA LYS A 175 20.30 11.99 10.27
C LYS A 175 21.31 12.82 9.45
N PRO A 176 21.68 14.03 9.90
CA PRO A 176 22.75 14.81 9.28
C PRO A 176 24.06 14.01 9.19
N SER A 177 24.82 14.18 8.12
CA SER A 177 26.10 13.48 7.92
C SER A 177 27.11 13.77 9.03
N SER A 178 27.07 14.96 9.64
CA SER A 178 27.92 15.35 10.77
C SER A 178 27.67 14.51 12.02
N GLU A 179 26.41 14.16 12.30
CA GLU A 179 26.04 13.32 13.44
C GLU A 179 26.45 11.87 13.19
N ILE A 180 26.25 11.37 11.96
CA ILE A 180 26.70 10.03 11.56
C ILE A 180 28.23 9.92 11.71
N MET A 181 28.97 10.95 11.29
CA MET A 181 30.44 10.97 11.44
C MET A 181 30.86 10.96 12.91
N ALA A 182 30.17 11.71 13.78
CA ALA A 182 30.45 11.71 15.20
C ALA A 182 30.18 10.34 15.84
N GLU A 183 29.07 9.67 15.49
CA GLU A 183 28.76 8.31 15.92
C GLU A 183 29.82 7.30 15.45
N ILE A 184 30.29 7.41 14.19
CA ILE A 184 31.36 6.53 13.66
C ILE A 184 32.66 6.71 14.47
N LEU A 185 33.09 7.95 14.69
CA LEU A 185 34.32 8.24 15.44
C LEU A 185 34.24 7.76 16.90
N GLU A 186 33.06 7.87 17.52
CA GLU A 186 32.84 7.38 18.88
C GLU A 186 32.92 5.85 18.94
N ILE A 187 32.30 5.15 17.97
CA ILE A 187 32.38 3.69 17.84
C ILE A 187 33.82 3.23 17.57
N GLU A 188 34.56 3.92 16.70
CA GLU A 188 35.98 3.63 16.43
C GLU A 188 36.82 3.72 17.72
N LYS A 189 36.57 4.76 18.53
CA LYS A 189 37.28 4.96 19.80
C LYS A 189 36.94 3.89 20.84
N GLU A 190 35.68 3.45 20.90
CA GLU A 190 35.26 2.35 21.77
C GLU A 190 35.90 1.02 21.34
N LEU A 191 35.97 0.76 20.02
CA LEU A 191 36.60 -0.43 19.44
C LEU A 191 38.11 -0.48 19.74
N ASP A 192 38.82 0.63 19.58
CA ASP A 192 40.24 0.74 19.89
C ASP A 192 40.52 0.52 21.38
N GLY A 193 39.63 1.01 22.25
CA GLY A 193 39.70 0.78 23.70
C GLY A 193 39.50 -0.69 24.07
N ALA A 194 38.50 -1.35 23.47
CA ALA A 194 38.22 -2.76 23.68
C ALA A 194 39.34 -3.67 23.15
N LEU A 195 39.91 -3.36 21.99
CA LEU A 195 41.05 -4.08 21.42
C LEU A 195 42.29 -4.00 22.33
N LYS A 196 42.62 -2.81 22.85
CA LYS A 196 43.74 -2.66 23.79
C LYS A 196 43.56 -3.50 25.06
N ALA A 197 42.35 -3.53 25.63
CA ALA A 197 42.05 -4.32 26.82
C ALA A 197 42.12 -5.85 26.61
N VAL A 198 42.13 -6.34 25.37
CA VAL A 198 42.25 -7.78 25.03
C VAL A 198 43.71 -8.18 24.76
N PHE A 199 44.57 -7.22 24.43
CA PHE A 199 46.00 -7.45 24.13
C PHE A 199 46.96 -7.01 25.26
N GLU A 200 46.42 -6.59 26.41
CA GLU A 200 47.13 -6.41 27.70
C GLU A 200 46.78 -7.54 28.67
#